data_AF-A0AAC8Q8K2-F1
#
_entry.id   AF-A0AAC8Q8K2-F1
#
_cell.length_a   1.000
_cell.length_b   1.000
_cell.length_c   1.000
_cell.angle_alpha   90.00
_cell.angle_beta   90.00
_cell.angle_gamma   90.00
#
_symmetry.space_group_name_H-M   'P 1'
#
loop_
_entity.id
_entity.type
_entity.pdbx_description
1 polymer ?
#
loop_
_entity_poly.entity_id
_entity_poly.type
_entity_poly.pdbx_seq_one_letter_code
_entity_poly.pdbx_strand_id
1 'polypeptide(L)' 'MKLTGRVVYRDIETGVWVLEGDDGRTYQLAGGDRKIKKDGQRVEVEGEVARDMLTAAMVGPVFNVASYRFI' A
#
# COMPACT_ATOMS: atom_id res chain seq x y z
N MET A 1 3.54 11.82 4.38
CA MET A 1 2.19 11.74 4.96
C MET A 1 2.01 10.40 5.68
N LYS A 2 1.08 10.33 6.63
CA LYS A 2 0.77 9.09 7.36
C LYS A 2 -0.59 8.57 6.94
N LEU A 3 -0.68 7.25 6.75
CA LEU A 3 -1.93 6.53 6.46
C LEU A 3 -2.04 5.33 7.39
N THR A 4 -3.27 4.98 7.75
CA THR A 4 -3.59 3.74 8.44
C THR A 4 -4.50 2.90 7.55
N GLY A 5 -4.41 1.59 7.69
CA GLY A 5 -5.25 0.70 6.89
C GLY A 5 -4.90 -0.76 7.03
N ARG A 6 -5.47 -1.57 6.13
CA ARG A 6 -5.25 -3.00 6.04
C ARG A 6 -4.42 -3.32 4.80
N VAL A 7 -3.36 -4.10 4.97
CA VAL A 7 -2.59 -4.64 3.85
C VAL A 7 -3.36 -5.80 3.23
N VAL A 8 -3.52 -5.76 1.91
CA VAL A 8 -4.24 -6.77 1.13
C VAL A 8 -3.42 -7.16 -0.10
N TYR A 9 -3.37 -8.46 -0.38
CA TYR A 9 -2.87 -8.96 -1.65
C TYR A 9 -4.02 -9.01 -2.68
N ARG A 10 -3.80 -8.41 -3.84
CA ARG A 10 -4.75 -8.46 -4.97
C ARG A 10 -4.15 -9.36 -6.05
N ASP A 11 -4.88 -10.41 -6.40
CA ASP A 11 -4.53 -11.33 -7.48
C ASP A 11 -4.94 -10.74 -8.84
N ILE A 12 -4.21 -9.69 -9.24
CA ILE A 12 -4.38 -8.98 -10.51
C ILE A 12 -2.99 -8.93 -11.16
N GLU A 13 -2.92 -9.28 -12.45
CA GLU A 13 -1.67 -9.46 -13.19
C GLU A 13 -0.72 -10.48 -12.52
N THR A 14 0.46 -10.04 -12.09
CA THR A 14 1.44 -10.86 -11.35
C THR A 14 1.27 -10.79 -9.83
N GLY A 15 0.18 -10.15 -9.38
CA GLY A 15 -0.07 -9.88 -7.97
C GLY A 15 0.47 -8.53 -7.51
N VAL A 16 -0.37 -7.77 -6.81
CA VAL A 16 0.01 -6.48 -6.21
C VAL A 16 -0.37 -6.41 -4.74
N TRP A 17 0.44 -5.71 -3.96
CA TRP A 17 0.16 -5.42 -2.57
C TRP A 17 -0.44 -4.02 -2.47
N VAL A 18 -1.54 -3.90 -1.74
CA VAL A 18 -2.23 -2.63 -1.55
C VAL A 18 -2.45 -2.35 -0.05
N LEU A 19 -2.63 -1.08 0.26
CA LEU A 19 -3.21 -0.62 1.51
C LEU A 19 -4.66 -0.20 1.21
N GLU A 20 -5.61 -0.88 1.82
CA GLU A 20 -6.97 -0.37 1.96
C GLU A 20 -6.96 0.61 3.12
N GLY A 21 -6.89 1.90 2.79
CA GLY A 21 -6.78 2.98 3.74
C GLY A 21 -8.07 3.19 4.52
N ASP A 22 -7.93 3.56 5.79
CA ASP A 22 -9.06 3.97 6.64
C ASP A 22 -9.72 5.27 6.14
N ASP A 23 -9.07 5.98 5.21
CA ASP A 23 -9.61 7.13 4.46
C ASP A 23 -10.55 6.72 3.31
N GLY A 24 -10.80 5.42 3.14
CA GLY A 24 -11.65 4.86 2.09
C GLY A 24 -10.99 4.75 0.73
N ARG A 25 -9.68 5.01 0.61
CA ARG A 25 -8.92 4.90 -0.64
C ARG A 25 -8.03 3.67 -0.63
N THR A 26 -7.79 3.14 -1.83
CA THR A 26 -6.81 2.06 -2.04
C THR A 26 -5.51 2.65 -2.58
N TYR A 27 -4.40 2.25 -1.99
CA TYR A 27 -3.06 2.66 -2.39
C TYR A 27 -2.24 1.43 -2.78
N GLN A 28 -1.61 1.43 -3.95
CA GLN A 28 -0.65 0.39 -4.29
C GLN A 28 0.63 0.61 -3.50
N LEU A 29 1.09 -0.40 -2.76
CA LEU A 29 2.30 -0.30 -1.95
C LEU A 29 3.56 -0.47 -2.80
N ALA A 30 4.43 0.52 -2.75
CA ALA A 30 5.80 0.46 -3.23
C ALA A 30 6.76 0.75 -2.06
N GLY A 31 8.01 0.30 -2.15
CA GLY A 31 8.97 0.42 -1.05
C GLY A 31 8.64 -0.51 0.14
N GLY A 32 9.08 -0.09 1.33
CA GLY A 32 9.10 -0.96 2.52
C GLY A 32 9.97 -2.21 2.34
N ASP A 33 9.97 -3.09 3.34
CA ASP A 33 10.60 -4.41 3.23
C ASP A 33 9.55 -5.50 2.98
N ARG A 34 9.97 -6.76 2.86
CA ARG A 34 9.05 -7.88 2.61
C ARG A 34 8.10 -8.16 3.78
N LYS A 35 8.35 -7.63 4.99
CA LYS A 35 7.56 -7.97 6.18
C LYS A 35 6.21 -7.24 6.21
N ILE A 36 6.10 -6.09 5.54
CA ILE A 36 4.80 -5.39 5.40
C ILE A 36 3.82 -6.17 4.51
N LYS A 37 4.32 -7.04 3.62
CA LYS A 37 3.54 -7.82 2.63
C LYS A 37 2.87 -9.04 3.27
N LYS A 38 1.94 -8.78 4.19
CA LYS A 38 1.17 -9.79 4.92
C LYS A 38 -0.31 -9.46 4.79
N ASP A 39 -1.05 -10.33 4.12
CA ASP A 39 -2.49 -10.13 3.92
C ASP A 39 -3.22 -10.09 5.27
N GLY A 40 -4.15 -9.15 5.41
CA GLY A 40 -4.93 -8.98 6.63
C GLY A 40 -4.27 -8.10 7.69
N GLN A 41 -2.99 -7.79 7.57
CA GLN A 41 -2.26 -7.06 8.58
C GLN A 41 -2.67 -5.58 8.61
N ARG A 42 -2.99 -5.04 9.79
CA ARG A 42 -3.14 -3.59 9.95
C ARG A 42 -1.79 -2.92 10.20
N VAL A 43 -1.65 -1.74 9.62
CA VAL A 43 -0.43 -0.94 9.68
C VAL A 43 -0.75 0.55 9.77
N GLU A 44 0.17 1.28 10.38
CA GLU A 44 0.37 2.71 10.11
C GLU A 44 1.62 2.83 9.22
N VAL A 45 1.50 3.49 8.08
CA VAL A 45 2.60 3.73 7.13
C VAL A 45 2.88 5.22 7.02
N GLU A 46 4.16 5.55 6.87
CA GLU A 46 4.63 6.89 6.55
C GLU A 46 5.39 6.88 5.22
N GLY A 47 5.10 7.87 4.38
CA GLY A 47 5.64 7.91 3.02
C GLY A 47 5.00 8.97 2.16
N GLU A 48 5.03 8.77 0.85
CA GLU A 48 4.53 9.73 -0.13
C GLU A 48 3.72 9.06 -1.23
N VAL A 49 2.74 9.78 -1.76
CA VAL A 49 1.99 9.35 -2.95
C VAL A 49 2.77 9.79 -4.17
N ALA A 50 3.17 8.83 -5.00
CA ALA A 50 3.79 9.10 -6.29
C ALA A 50 2.70 9.57 -7.28
N ARG A 51 2.63 10.88 -7.52
CA ARG A 51 1.56 11.52 -8.30
C ARG A 51 1.65 11.28 -9.81
N ASP A 52 2.85 11.04 -10.32
CA ASP A 52 3.12 10.89 -11.75
C ASP A 52 3.35 9.42 -12.16
N MET A 53 2.95 8.48 -11.31
CA MET A 53 3.15 7.05 -11.53
C MET A 53 1.80 6.35 -11.75
N LEU A 54 1.67 5.71 -12.90
CA LEU A 54 0.56 4.82 -13.24
C LEU A 54 1.06 3.39 -13.27
N THR A 55 0.23 2.45 -12.82
CA THR A 55 0.54 1.01 -12.81
C THR A 55 -0.49 0.27 -13.65
N ALA A 56 -0.07 -0.84 -14.27
CA ALA A 56 -0.94 -1.64 -15.12
C ALA A 56 -2.12 -2.26 -14.36
N ALA A 57 -1.92 -2.60 -13.08
CA ALA A 57 -2.97 -3.07 -12.17
C ALA A 57 -4.10 -2.05 -11.92
N MET A 58 -3.86 -0.74 -12.10
CA MET A 58 -4.85 0.34 -11.95
C MET A 58 -5.68 0.29 -10.66
N VAL A 59 -5.10 -0.17 -9.54
CA VAL A 59 -5.79 -0.34 -8.25
C VAL A 59 -5.89 0.93 -7.41
N GLY A 60 -5.20 1.99 -7.82
CA GLY A 60 -5.10 3.26 -7.09
C GLY A 60 -3.74 3.91 -7.25
N PRO A 61 -3.50 5.08 -6.63
CA PRO A 61 -2.20 5.73 -6.65
C PRO A 61 -1.15 4.88 -5.93
N VAL A 62 0.11 5.01 -6.38
CA VAL A 62 1.25 4.35 -5.72
C VAL A 62 1.65 5.12 -4.47
N PHE A 63 1.80 4.42 -3.36
CA PHE A 63 2.32 4.94 -2.10
C PHE A 63 3.70 4.35 -1.81
N ASN A 64 4.72 5.20 -1.84
CA ASN A 64 6.09 4.84 -1.50
C ASN A 64 6.26 4.84 0.02
N VAL A 65 6.30 3.64 0.61
CA VAL A 65 6.48 3.44 2.05
C VAL A 65 7.93 3.70 2.44
N ALA A 66 8.14 4.72 3.29
CA ALA A 66 9.43 5.02 3.89
C ALA A 66 9.60 4.29 5.24
N SER A 67 8.54 4.24 6.05
CA SER A 67 8.53 3.50 7.31
C SER A 67 7.12 3.00 7.63
N TYR A 68 7.02 2.01 8.52
CA TYR A 68 5.73 1.48 8.94
C TYR A 68 5.82 0.85 10.33
N ARG A 69 4.66 0.70 10.97
CA ARG A 69 4.48 -0.11 12.18
C ARG A 69 3.21 -0.94 12.09
N PHE A 70 3.25 -2.14 12.65
CA PHE A 70 2.06 -2.97 12.83
C PHE A 70 1.22 -2.42 13.98
N ILE A 71 -0.10 -2.47 13.81
CA ILE A 71 -1.10 -2.05 14.80
C ILE A 71 -2.23 -3.08 14.91
#